data_AF-A0A3D8Y6J9-F1
#
_entry.id   AF-A0A3D8Y6J9-F1
#
_cell.length_a   1.000
_cell.length_b   1.000
_cell.length_c   1.000
_cell.angle_alpha   90.00
_cell.angle_beta   90.00
_cell.angle_gamma   90.00
#
_symmetry.space_group_name_H-M   'P 1'
#
loop_
_entity.id
_entity.type
_entity.pdbx_description
1 polymer ?
#
loop_
_entity_poly.entity_id
_entity_poly.type
_entity_poly.pdbx_seq_one_letter_code
_entity_poly.pdbx_strand_id
1 'polypeptide(L)'
;MKRILKLILVNTMIAGGVFLVSCNSTEKDRKELAKAEEEALDKAAEAGQIVPQEADQEEIEGAKKELVKASEKLSEKQEKYLTSLKQRESKIDARLKNITEKLSSADGNSKKKLAEKQDKLIKERDQLQANILEIQSPMTDQQLETVQKEIDVLIAVIDNELDN
;
A
#
# COMPACT_ATOMS: atom_id res chain seq x y z
N MET A 1 8.84 -33.13 26.31
CA MET A 1 9.58 -32.94 25.04
C MET A 1 9.80 -31.44 24.85
N LYS A 2 11.05 -30.99 24.77
CA LYS A 2 11.41 -29.57 24.60
C LYS A 2 11.09 -29.16 23.16
N ARG A 3 10.00 -28.42 22.94
CA ARG A 3 9.76 -27.75 21.66
C ARG A 3 10.46 -26.39 21.72
N ILE A 4 11.60 -26.34 21.06
CA ILE A 4 12.33 -25.11 20.75
C ILE A 4 11.55 -24.44 19.61
N LEU A 5 10.54 -23.63 19.93
CA LEU A 5 10.02 -22.65 18.98
C LEU A 5 10.87 -21.39 19.13
N LYS A 6 11.87 -21.28 18.27
CA LYS A 6 12.52 -19.99 18.00
C LYS A 6 11.49 -19.15 17.25
N LEU A 7 10.60 -18.48 17.99
CA LEU A 7 9.75 -17.44 17.47
C LEU A 7 10.66 -16.36 16.88
N ILE A 8 10.45 -16.10 15.60
CA ILE A 8 11.17 -15.15 14.77
C ILE A 8 10.85 -13.76 15.32
N LEU A 9 11.69 -13.31 16.26
CA LEU A 9 11.85 -11.91 16.62
C LEU A 9 12.62 -11.25 15.47
N VAL A 10 11.91 -10.70 14.48
CA VAL A 10 12.53 -9.84 13.46
C VAL A 10 12.10 -8.41 13.71
N ASN A 11 12.98 -7.74 14.46
CA ASN A 11 13.41 -6.34 14.32
C ASN A 11 12.35 -5.26 14.02
N THR A 12 12.06 -4.51 15.07
CA THR A 12 12.19 -3.05 15.11
C THR A 12 13.06 -2.45 13.99
N MET A 13 12.42 -1.85 12.97
CA MET A 13 12.81 -0.58 12.31
C MET A 13 11.92 -0.33 11.10
N ILE A 14 10.76 0.31 11.30
CA ILE A 14 10.12 1.11 10.25
C ILE A 14 10.01 2.54 10.79
N ALA A 15 11.17 3.18 10.91
CA ALA A 15 11.29 4.60 11.12
C ALA A 15 11.80 5.23 9.82
N GLY A 16 11.03 6.16 9.27
CA GLY A 16 11.38 6.96 8.09
C GLY A 16 10.70 6.41 6.83
N GLY A 17 9.76 7.10 6.20
CA GLY A 17 9.67 8.55 6.01
C GLY A 17 9.88 8.83 4.53
N VAL A 18 8.78 9.03 3.79
CA VAL A 18 8.85 9.61 2.45
C VAL A 18 7.76 10.67 2.30
N PHE A 19 8.14 11.88 2.70
CA PHE A 19 7.63 13.13 2.15
C PHE A 19 7.71 13.07 0.62
N LEU A 20 6.58 12.84 -0.04
CA LEU A 20 6.44 13.19 -1.46
C LEU A 20 5.22 14.09 -1.61
N VAL A 21 5.57 15.37 -1.68
CA VAL A 21 4.73 16.52 -1.97
C VAL A 21 4.13 16.36 -3.38
N SER A 22 2.84 16.04 -3.49
CA SER A 22 2.01 16.58 -4.58
C SER A 22 0.52 16.54 -4.20
N CYS A 23 -0.10 17.72 -4.22
CA CYS A 23 -1.43 17.99 -3.69
C CYS A 23 -2.59 17.31 -4.46
N ASN A 24 -3.58 16.90 -3.66
CA ASN A 24 -5.01 17.27 -3.73
C ASN A 24 -6.06 16.15 -3.89
N SER A 25 -5.69 14.87 -3.95
CA SER A 25 -6.64 13.76 -3.67
C SER A 25 -5.96 12.46 -3.26
N THR A 26 -4.85 12.11 -3.90
CA THR A 26 -4.05 10.90 -3.60
C THR A 26 -3.38 10.95 -2.23
N GLU A 27 -3.18 12.13 -1.66
CA GLU A 27 -2.60 12.28 -0.33
C GLU A 27 -3.54 11.73 0.76
N LYS A 28 -4.86 11.84 0.56
CA LYS A 28 -5.85 11.27 1.48
C LYS A 28 -5.82 9.74 1.40
N ASP A 29 -5.93 9.18 0.20
CA ASP A 29 -5.93 7.72 0.01
C ASP A 29 -4.61 7.09 0.49
N ARG A 30 -3.47 7.75 0.25
CA ARG A 30 -2.16 7.32 0.75
C ARG A 30 -2.06 7.38 2.28
N LYS A 31 -2.60 8.43 2.91
CA LYS A 31 -2.66 8.53 4.38
C LYS A 31 -3.57 7.46 4.97
N GLU A 32 -4.69 7.16 4.31
CA GLU A 32 -5.59 6.09 4.73
C GLU A 32 -4.95 4.70 4.58
N LEU A 33 -4.15 4.48 3.54
CA LEU A 33 -3.36 3.26 3.35
C LEU A 33 -2.29 3.13 4.45
N ALA A 34 -1.48 4.16 4.67
CA ALA A 34 -0.46 4.15 5.73
C ALA A 34 -1.05 3.93 7.12
N LYS A 35 -2.23 4.49 7.41
CA LYS A 35 -2.93 4.24 8.67
C LYS A 35 -3.42 2.78 8.79
N ALA A 36 -3.88 2.19 7.69
CA ALA A 36 -4.28 0.80 7.67
C ALA A 36 -3.08 -0.15 7.84
N GLU A 37 -1.92 0.20 7.27
CA GLU A 37 -0.65 -0.51 7.48
C GLU A 37 -0.24 -0.49 8.96
N GLU A 38 -0.26 0.69 9.60
CA GLU A 38 0.06 0.85 11.02
C GLU A 38 -0.89 0.04 11.91
N GLU A 39 -2.20 0.13 11.67
CA GLU A 39 -3.21 -0.65 12.41
C GLU A 39 -3.03 -2.16 12.22
N ALA A 40 -2.68 -2.61 11.01
CA ALA A 40 -2.45 -4.02 10.72
C ALA A 40 -1.16 -4.54 11.39
N LEU A 41 -0.10 -3.73 11.44
CA LEU A 41 1.13 -4.02 12.18
C LEU A 41 0.89 -4.11 13.68
N ASP A 42 0.15 -3.16 14.25
CA ASP A 42 -0.18 -3.17 15.68
C ASP A 42 -1.00 -4.42 16.04
N LYS A 43 -1.99 -4.78 15.22
CA LYS A 43 -2.78 -6.00 15.41
C LYS A 43 -1.97 -7.29 15.24
N ALA A 44 -1.03 -7.31 14.30
CA ALA A 44 -0.09 -8.42 14.16
C ALA A 44 0.81 -8.56 15.41
N ALA A 45 1.31 -7.45 15.94
CA ALA A 45 2.13 -7.45 17.15
C ALA A 45 1.34 -7.86 18.40
N GLU A 46 0.09 -7.41 18.55
CA GLU A 46 -0.83 -7.84 19.63
C GLU A 46 -1.10 -9.35 19.55
N ALA A 47 -1.50 -9.85 18.38
CA ALA A 47 -1.76 -11.27 18.18
C ALA A 47 -0.52 -12.13 18.43
N GLY A 48 0.66 -11.68 17.97
CA GLY A 48 1.93 -12.36 18.23
C GLY A 48 2.32 -12.47 19.70
N GLN A 49 1.74 -11.65 20.59
CA GLN A 49 1.94 -11.73 22.04
C GLN A 49 0.93 -12.65 22.74
N ILE A 50 -0.27 -12.81 22.17
CA ILE A 50 -1.36 -13.64 22.71
C ILE A 50 -1.10 -15.12 22.40
N VAL A 51 -0.74 -15.44 21.15
CA VAL A 51 -0.59 -16.81 20.66
C VAL A 51 0.46 -17.67 21.40
N PRO A 52 1.61 -17.15 21.86
CA PRO A 52 2.56 -17.94 22.65
C PRO A 52 2.28 -17.99 24.15
N GLN A 53 1.23 -17.34 24.66
CA GLN A 53 0.83 -17.39 26.08
C GLN A 53 -0.29 -18.41 26.29
N GLU A 54 -0.53 -18.85 27.53
CA GLU A 54 -1.66 -19.73 27.91
C GLU A 54 -3.02 -18.99 27.79
N ALA A 55 -3.20 -18.20 26.73
CA ALA A 55 -4.44 -17.54 26.38
C ALA A 55 -5.51 -18.60 26.11
N ASP A 56 -6.74 -18.30 26.52
CA ASP A 56 -7.85 -19.20 26.25
C ASP A 56 -8.25 -19.16 24.77
N GLN A 57 -9.01 -20.17 24.34
CA GLN A 57 -9.40 -20.34 22.94
C GLN A 57 -10.22 -19.13 22.42
N GLU A 58 -10.93 -18.44 23.31
CA GLU A 58 -11.74 -17.25 22.99
C GLU A 58 -10.84 -16.04 22.68
N GLU A 59 -9.76 -15.84 23.45
CA GLU A 59 -8.74 -14.81 23.20
C GLU A 59 -7.99 -15.05 21.87
N ILE A 60 -7.62 -16.30 21.59
CA ILE A 60 -6.92 -16.68 20.35
C ILE A 60 -7.84 -16.48 19.13
N GLU A 61 -9.11 -16.90 19.21
CA GLU A 61 -10.09 -16.64 18.16
C GLU A 61 -10.37 -15.14 17.96
N GLY A 62 -10.40 -14.38 19.05
CA GLY A 62 -10.54 -12.92 19.05
C GLY A 62 -9.41 -12.26 18.25
N ALA A 63 -8.17 -12.63 18.57
CA ALA A 63 -6.97 -12.13 17.87
C ALA A 63 -7.00 -12.47 16.37
N LYS A 64 -7.42 -13.70 16.00
CA LYS A 64 -7.62 -14.07 14.59
C LYS A 64 -8.63 -13.18 13.89
N LYS A 65 -9.80 -12.95 14.50
CA LYS A 65 -10.85 -12.11 13.92
C LYS A 65 -10.38 -10.67 13.71
N GLU A 66 -9.59 -10.13 14.62
CA GLU A 66 -9.02 -8.79 14.47
C GLU A 66 -7.95 -8.73 13.38
N LEU A 67 -7.06 -9.72 13.31
CA LEU A 67 -6.05 -9.85 12.24
C LEU A 67 -6.68 -9.94 10.85
N VAL A 68 -7.71 -10.79 10.69
CA VAL A 68 -8.42 -10.93 9.42
C VAL A 68 -9.06 -9.61 9.00
N LYS A 69 -9.74 -8.91 9.91
CA LYS A 69 -10.33 -7.59 9.64
C LYS A 69 -9.28 -6.56 9.25
N ALA A 70 -8.12 -6.56 9.92
CA ALA A 70 -7.04 -5.64 9.60
C ALA A 70 -6.46 -5.93 8.20
N SER A 71 -6.26 -7.20 7.85
CA SER A 71 -5.82 -7.64 6.52
C SER A 71 -6.80 -7.22 5.41
N GLU A 72 -8.10 -7.46 5.61
CA GLU A 72 -9.15 -7.07 4.66
C GLU A 72 -9.16 -5.56 4.43
N LYS A 73 -9.07 -4.78 5.51
CA LYS A 73 -9.05 -3.32 5.45
C LYS A 73 -7.79 -2.80 4.75
N LEU A 74 -6.63 -3.42 5.00
CA LEU A 74 -5.38 -3.09 4.32
C LEU A 74 -5.51 -3.30 2.81
N SER A 75 -6.03 -4.47 2.41
CA SER A 75 -6.27 -4.80 1.00
C SER A 75 -7.26 -3.83 0.34
N GLU A 76 -8.35 -3.47 1.02
CA GLU A 76 -9.33 -2.51 0.51
C GLU A 76 -8.71 -1.12 0.28
N LYS A 77 -7.85 -0.66 1.20
CA LYS A 77 -7.17 0.63 1.06
C LYS A 77 -6.12 0.61 -0.05
N GLN A 78 -5.41 -0.51 -0.21
CA GLN A 78 -4.45 -0.69 -1.30
C GLN A 78 -5.17 -0.62 -2.66
N GLU A 79 -6.30 -1.30 -2.82
CA GLU A 79 -7.09 -1.27 -4.05
C GLU A 79 -7.64 0.14 -4.34
N LYS A 80 -8.12 0.85 -3.31
CA LYS A 80 -8.59 2.23 -3.43
C LYS A 80 -7.48 3.17 -3.88
N TYR A 81 -6.29 3.04 -3.31
CA TYR A 81 -5.14 3.86 -3.68
C TYR A 81 -4.68 3.57 -5.12
N LEU A 82 -4.58 2.30 -5.50
CA LEU A 82 -4.29 1.91 -6.89
C LEU A 82 -5.32 2.45 -7.88
N THR A 83 -6.60 2.39 -7.52
CA THR A 83 -7.69 2.90 -8.33
C THR A 83 -7.57 4.42 -8.51
N SER A 84 -7.25 5.16 -7.45
CA SER A 84 -7.13 6.62 -7.55
C SER A 84 -5.90 7.05 -8.36
N LEU A 85 -4.80 6.29 -8.31
CA LEU A 85 -3.65 6.47 -9.19
C LEU A 85 -4.01 6.25 -10.67
N LYS A 86 -4.69 5.13 -11.00
CA LYS A 86 -5.14 4.83 -12.37
C LYS A 86 -6.12 5.88 -12.91
N GLN A 87 -7.02 6.38 -12.07
CA GLN A 87 -7.91 7.48 -12.45
C GLN A 87 -7.15 8.77 -12.78
N ARG A 88 -6.06 9.06 -12.05
CA ARG A 88 -5.21 10.23 -12.31
C ARG A 88 -4.42 10.07 -13.60
N GLU A 89 -3.85 8.89 -13.83
CA GLU A 89 -3.19 8.53 -15.09
C GLU A 89 -4.13 8.79 -16.28
N SER A 90 -5.36 8.26 -16.23
CA SER A 90 -6.36 8.46 -17.29
C SER A 90 -6.70 9.94 -17.53
N LYS A 91 -6.78 10.76 -16.46
CA LYS A 91 -7.00 12.21 -16.59
C LYS A 91 -5.82 12.92 -17.25
N ILE A 92 -4.58 12.49 -16.97
CA ILE A 92 -3.39 13.04 -17.61
C ILE A 92 -3.34 12.64 -19.07
N ASP A 93 -3.65 11.39 -19.41
CA ASP A 93 -3.72 10.93 -20.81
C ASP A 93 -4.78 11.70 -21.61
N ALA A 94 -5.96 11.94 -21.03
CA ALA A 94 -6.98 12.78 -21.65
C ALA A 94 -6.49 14.20 -21.92
N ARG A 95 -5.75 14.79 -20.97
CA ARG A 95 -5.13 16.12 -21.14
C ARG A 95 -4.02 16.11 -22.20
N LEU A 96 -3.18 15.09 -22.21
CA LEU A 96 -2.12 14.90 -23.20
C LEU A 96 -2.70 14.78 -24.61
N LYS A 97 -3.78 14.02 -24.78
CA LYS A 97 -4.51 13.92 -26.06
C LYS A 97 -4.99 15.28 -26.53
N ASN A 98 -5.65 16.04 -25.65
CA ASN A 98 -6.15 17.38 -25.98
C ASN A 98 -5.02 18.37 -26.34
N ILE A 99 -3.90 18.33 -25.62
CA ILE A 99 -2.73 19.16 -25.93
C ILE A 99 -2.10 18.74 -27.27
N THR A 100 -2.02 17.46 -27.55
CA THR A 100 -1.49 16.92 -28.82
C THR A 100 -2.34 17.37 -30.01
N GLU A 101 -3.67 17.32 -29.88
CA GLU A 101 -4.59 17.85 -30.89
C GLU A 101 -4.38 19.36 -31.10
N LYS A 102 -4.24 20.13 -30.03
CA LYS A 102 -3.96 21.58 -30.11
C LYS A 102 -2.59 21.90 -30.70
N LEU A 103 -1.59 21.06 -30.46
CA LEU A 103 -0.23 21.23 -31.01
C LEU A 103 -0.20 21.10 -32.54
N SER A 104 -1.11 20.31 -33.13
CA SER A 104 -1.20 20.12 -34.58
C SER A 104 -1.59 21.40 -35.33
N SER A 105 -2.33 22.29 -34.68
CA SER A 105 -2.86 23.54 -35.25
C SER A 105 -2.21 24.81 -34.65
N ALA A 106 -1.33 24.66 -33.67
CA ALA A 106 -0.67 25.79 -33.01
C ALA A 106 0.63 26.20 -33.69
N ASP A 107 0.90 27.50 -33.69
CA ASP A 107 2.08 28.14 -34.24
C ASP A 107 2.75 29.10 -33.23
N GLY A 108 3.98 29.52 -33.58
CA GLY A 108 4.76 30.50 -32.82
C GLY A 108 4.85 30.21 -31.31
N ASN A 109 4.51 31.23 -30.51
CA ASN A 109 4.62 31.19 -29.05
C ASN A 109 3.58 30.24 -28.40
N SER A 110 2.42 30.05 -29.04
CA SER A 110 1.38 29.14 -28.56
C SER A 110 1.84 27.68 -28.66
N LYS A 111 2.51 27.31 -29.76
CA LYS A 111 3.10 25.98 -29.93
C LYS A 111 4.13 25.68 -28.85
N LYS A 112 5.03 26.62 -28.56
CA LYS A 112 6.05 26.47 -27.51
C LYS A 112 5.43 26.22 -26.13
N LYS A 113 4.43 27.04 -25.75
CA LYS A 113 3.72 26.88 -24.46
C LYS A 113 2.97 25.55 -24.35
N LEU A 114 2.38 25.07 -25.45
CA LEU A 114 1.70 23.78 -25.47
C LEU A 114 2.69 22.61 -25.37
N ALA A 115 3.85 22.69 -26.02
CA ALA A 115 4.91 21.70 -25.91
C ALA A 115 5.47 21.62 -24.47
N GLU A 116 5.74 22.77 -23.84
CA GLU A 116 6.17 22.79 -22.43
C GLU A 116 5.12 22.18 -21.47
N LYS A 117 3.83 22.37 -21.75
CA LYS A 117 2.75 21.73 -20.97
C LYS A 117 2.67 20.23 -21.24
N GLN A 118 2.90 19.80 -22.47
CA GLN A 118 2.95 18.39 -22.84
C GLN A 118 4.08 17.68 -22.09
N ASP A 119 5.29 18.24 -22.10
CA ASP A 119 6.45 17.67 -21.41
C ASP A 119 6.22 17.53 -19.91
N LYS A 120 5.58 18.53 -19.28
CA LYS A 120 5.24 18.46 -17.85
C LYS A 120 4.25 17.33 -17.54
N LEU A 121 3.23 17.16 -18.38
CA LEU A 121 2.24 16.10 -18.21
C LEU A 121 2.82 14.71 -18.50
N ILE A 122 3.73 14.58 -19.46
CA ILE A 122 4.46 13.33 -19.72
C ILE A 122 5.26 12.94 -18.48
N LYS A 123 6.05 13.86 -17.92
CA LYS A 123 6.81 13.61 -16.69
C LYS A 123 5.91 13.22 -15.51
N GLU A 124 4.77 13.88 -15.36
CA GLU A 124 3.80 13.54 -14.31
C GLU A 124 3.22 12.14 -14.50
N ARG A 125 2.87 11.76 -15.74
CA ARG A 125 2.40 10.41 -16.07
C ARG A 125 3.47 9.36 -15.82
N ASP A 126 4.69 9.58 -16.27
CA ASP A 126 5.79 8.62 -16.13
C ASP A 126 6.10 8.38 -14.63
N GLN A 127 6.06 9.43 -13.81
CA GLN A 127 6.17 9.29 -12.36
C GLN A 127 4.99 8.50 -11.76
N LEU A 128 3.76 8.74 -12.21
CA LEU A 128 2.60 7.98 -11.73
C LEU A 128 2.67 6.51 -12.15
N GLN A 129 3.12 6.21 -13.36
CA GLN A 129 3.33 4.85 -13.83
C GLN A 129 4.40 4.14 -13.02
N ALA A 130 5.50 4.84 -12.66
CA ALA A 130 6.49 4.31 -11.75
C ALA A 130 5.88 3.98 -10.37
N ASN A 131 5.08 4.88 -9.79
CA ASN A 131 4.41 4.64 -8.52
C ASN A 131 3.38 3.47 -8.60
N ILE A 132 2.63 3.35 -9.70
CA ILE A 132 1.69 2.25 -9.92
C ILE A 132 2.46 0.93 -10.02
N LEU A 133 3.56 0.90 -10.77
CA LEU A 133 4.41 -0.28 -10.90
C LEU A 133 5.04 -0.66 -9.55
N GLU A 134 5.44 0.31 -8.73
CA GLU A 134 6.01 0.06 -7.41
C GLU A 134 5.01 -0.67 -6.49
N ILE A 135 3.74 -0.27 -6.50
CA ILE A 135 2.66 -0.87 -5.70
C ILE A 135 2.18 -2.21 -6.30
N GLN A 136 2.17 -2.35 -7.63
CA GLN A 136 1.75 -3.58 -8.30
C GLN A 136 2.85 -4.64 -8.38
N SER A 137 4.11 -4.23 -8.29
CA SER A 137 5.25 -5.13 -8.30
C SER A 137 5.27 -5.94 -7.01
N PRO A 138 5.31 -7.29 -7.09
CA PRO A 138 5.36 -8.17 -5.93
C PRO A 138 6.71 -8.13 -5.20
N MET A 139 7.47 -7.03 -5.27
CA MET A 139 8.82 -6.94 -4.70
C MET A 139 9.14 -5.63 -3.94
N THR A 140 8.28 -4.59 -3.92
CA THR A 140 8.82 -3.24 -3.62
C THR A 140 8.11 -2.31 -2.67
N ASP A 141 6.84 -2.50 -2.28
CA ASP A 141 6.49 -2.05 -0.92
C ASP A 141 6.91 -3.17 0.02
N GLN A 142 8.23 -3.26 0.27
CA GLN A 142 8.80 -4.21 1.23
C GLN A 142 8.05 -4.13 2.56
N GLN A 143 7.46 -2.98 2.91
CA GLN A 143 6.62 -2.83 4.09
C GLN A 143 5.26 -3.50 3.89
N LEU A 144 4.45 -3.13 2.89
CA LEU A 144 3.13 -3.74 2.66
C LEU A 144 3.19 -5.25 2.44
N GLU A 145 4.11 -5.71 1.59
CA GLU A 145 4.26 -7.14 1.31
C GLU A 145 4.72 -7.91 2.56
N THR A 146 5.60 -7.30 3.38
CA THR A 146 6.03 -7.91 4.65
C THR A 146 4.89 -7.93 5.66
N VAL A 147 4.13 -6.85 5.80
CA VAL A 147 2.96 -6.76 6.69
C VAL A 147 1.92 -7.82 6.31
N GLN A 148 1.57 -7.91 5.03
CA GLN A 148 0.60 -8.88 4.54
C GLN A 148 1.08 -10.32 4.79
N LYS A 149 2.34 -10.62 4.47
CA LYS A 149 2.94 -11.95 4.72
C LYS A 149 3.03 -12.28 6.21
N GLU A 150 3.38 -11.32 7.05
CA GLU A 150 3.46 -11.49 8.50
C GLU A 150 2.08 -11.80 9.09
N ILE A 151 1.04 -11.08 8.63
CA ILE A 151 -0.35 -11.36 9.02
C ILE A 151 -0.79 -12.74 8.54
N ASP A 152 -0.50 -13.12 7.29
CA ASP A 152 -0.87 -14.43 6.75
C ASP A 152 -0.17 -15.58 7.50
N VAL A 153 1.11 -15.40 7.84
CA VAL A 153 1.86 -16.35 8.67
C VAL A 153 1.27 -16.45 10.07
N LEU A 154 0.93 -15.32 10.70
CA LEU A 154 0.32 -15.31 12.04
C LEU A 154 -1.06 -15.96 12.04
N ILE A 155 -1.90 -15.70 11.03
CA ILE A 155 -3.19 -16.37 10.86
C ILE A 155 -2.99 -17.88 10.75
N ALA A 156 -2.03 -18.33 9.93
CA ALA A 156 -1.74 -19.76 9.78
C ALA A 156 -1.22 -20.42 11.07
N VAL A 157 -0.46 -19.68 11.90
CA VAL A 157 -0.04 -20.16 13.23
C VAL A 157 -1.23 -20.27 14.17
N ILE A 158 -2.11 -19.26 14.20
CA ILE A 158 -3.33 -19.28 15.02
C ILE A 158 -4.24 -20.46 14.61
N ASP A 159 -4.40 -20.69 13.31
CA ASP A 159 -5.19 -21.82 12.81
C ASP A 159 -4.65 -23.17 13.30
N ASN A 160 -3.33 -23.32 13.36
CA ASN A 160 -2.70 -24.53 13.88
C ASN A 160 -2.95 -24.72 15.39
N GLU A 161 -2.90 -23.64 16.18
CA GLU A 161 -3.15 -23.71 17.63
C GLU A 161 -4.63 -23.96 17.96
N LEU A 162 -5.56 -23.47 17.14
CA LEU A 162 -7.00 -23.73 17.31
C LEU A 162 -7.43 -25.14 16.89
N ASP A 163 -6.68 -25.78 15.99
CA ASP A 163 -6.94 -27.15 15.51
C ASP A 163 -6.31 -28.25 16.41
N ASN A 164 -5.47 -27.89 17.40
CA ASN A 164 -4.83 -28.81 18.35
C ASN A 164 -5.59 -28.90 19.69
#